data_AF-A0A1F9YC79-F1
#
_entry.id   AF-A0A1F9YC79-F1
#
_cell.length_a   1.000
_cell.length_b   1.000
_cell.length_c   1.000
_cell.angle_alpha   90.00
_cell.angle_beta   90.00
_cell.angle_gamma   90.00
#
_symmetry.space_group_name_H-M   'P 1'
#
loop_
_entity.id
_entity.type
_entity.pdbx_description
1 polymer ?
#
loop_
_entity_poly.entity_id
_entity_poly.type
_entity_poly.pdbx_seq_one_letter_code
_entity_poly.pdbx_strand_id
1 'polypeptide(L)'
;MEAMMHNDDAMKKRDDRPLTKEDAKQFATKDDLKLFATKDDLKLFATKDDLAGFAAETRARFDTLEAVVRRQTMAIVNDRADRDSFREELISMIKTMDSRNAARADAFMSNTLRVDHDNILLVHRMDTVEGRVAALERRTP
;
A
#
# COMPACT_ATOMS: atom_id res chain seq x y z
N MET A 1 54.81 18.53 -90.74
CA MET A 1 53.78 18.97 -89.77
C MET A 1 52.43 18.56 -90.34
N GLU A 2 52.20 17.26 -90.56
CA GLU A 2 51.75 16.26 -89.57
C GLU A 2 50.42 16.64 -88.89
N ALA A 3 49.37 16.19 -89.57
CA ALA A 3 48.03 15.79 -89.15
C ALA A 3 47.45 16.34 -87.83
N MET A 4 46.34 17.06 -88.00
CA MET A 4 45.19 17.04 -87.11
C MET A 4 44.78 15.60 -86.71
N MET A 5 43.91 15.53 -85.68
CA MET A 5 42.87 14.50 -85.53
C MET A 5 43.23 13.21 -84.75
N HIS A 6 43.44 13.29 -83.43
CA HIS A 6 43.24 12.11 -82.55
C HIS A 6 42.75 12.54 -81.17
N ASN A 7 41.43 12.71 -80.98
CA ASN A 7 40.85 12.56 -79.64
C ASN A 7 39.36 12.17 -79.58
N ASP A 8 38.68 11.97 -80.71
CA ASP A 8 37.26 11.54 -80.71
C ASP A 8 37.07 10.01 -80.71
N ASP A 9 38.13 9.22 -80.87
CA ASP A 9 38.04 7.75 -81.01
C ASP A 9 38.07 6.98 -79.68
N ALA A 10 38.28 7.64 -78.55
CA ALA A 10 38.33 6.98 -77.24
C ALA A 10 36.94 6.66 -76.64
N MET A 11 35.85 7.19 -77.23
CA MET A 11 34.49 7.06 -76.69
C MET A 11 33.59 6.05 -77.42
N LYS A 12 34.13 5.23 -78.32
CA LYS A 12 33.35 4.31 -79.17
C LYS A 12 33.53 2.81 -78.90
N LYS A 13 33.83 2.42 -77.65
CA LYS A 13 33.66 1.03 -77.21
C LYS A 13 32.33 0.87 -76.46
N ARG A 14 31.21 1.14 -77.14
CA ARG A 14 29.94 0.56 -76.72
C ARG A 14 29.95 -0.87 -77.23
N ASP A 15 29.84 -1.82 -76.31
CA ASP A 15 29.65 -3.23 -76.62
C ASP A 15 28.21 -3.37 -77.15
N ASP A 16 27.98 -2.98 -78.41
CA ASP A 16 26.68 -3.00 -79.12
C ASP A 16 26.28 -4.45 -79.52
N ARG A 17 26.72 -5.43 -78.73
CA ARG A 17 26.33 -6.83 -78.90
C ARG A 17 24.84 -6.97 -78.53
N PRO A 18 24.04 -7.63 -79.38
CA PRO A 18 22.63 -7.81 -79.10
C PRO A 18 22.46 -8.61 -77.80
N LEU A 19 21.52 -8.18 -76.96
CA LEU A 19 21.16 -8.90 -75.74
C LEU A 19 20.73 -10.32 -76.12
N THR A 20 21.44 -11.33 -75.62
CA THR A 20 21.15 -12.73 -75.91
C THR A 20 20.15 -13.31 -74.91
N LYS A 21 19.55 -14.45 -75.25
CA LYS A 21 18.67 -15.17 -74.32
C LYS A 21 19.39 -15.60 -73.04
N GLU A 22 20.70 -15.85 -73.10
CA GLU A 22 21.50 -16.18 -71.91
C GLU A 22 21.72 -14.96 -71.02
N ASP A 23 21.90 -13.77 -71.60
CA ASP A 23 21.98 -12.52 -70.85
C ASP A 23 20.66 -12.24 -70.09
N ALA A 24 19.52 -12.57 -70.70
CA ALA A 24 18.20 -12.40 -70.10
C ALA A 24 17.93 -13.32 -68.88
N LYS A 25 18.55 -14.50 -68.81
CA LYS A 25 18.39 -15.44 -67.68
C LYS A 25 18.99 -14.93 -66.37
N GLN A 26 19.87 -13.93 -66.43
CA GLN A 26 20.47 -13.32 -65.24
C GLN A 26 19.57 -12.26 -64.59
N PHE A 27 18.48 -11.87 -65.25
CA PHE A 27 17.52 -10.91 -64.71
C PHE A 27 16.39 -11.61 -63.96
N ALA A 28 15.96 -11.01 -62.85
CA ALA A 28 14.74 -11.43 -62.16
C ALA A 28 13.52 -11.24 -63.09
N THR A 29 12.65 -12.23 -63.10
CA THR A 29 11.35 -12.19 -63.77
C THR A 29 10.31 -11.48 -62.91
N LYS A 30 9.16 -11.15 -63.51
CA LYS A 30 8.04 -10.57 -62.76
C LYS A 30 7.48 -11.51 -61.70
N ASP A 31 7.56 -12.82 -61.92
CA ASP A 31 7.08 -13.81 -60.96
C ASP A 31 8.00 -13.90 -59.74
N ASP A 32 9.32 -13.72 -59.93
CA ASP A 32 10.29 -13.68 -58.81
C ASP A 32 10.00 -12.53 -57.82
N LEU A 33 9.41 -11.43 -58.30
CA LEU A 33 9.11 -10.25 -57.48
C LEU A 33 7.80 -10.35 -56.68
N LYS A 34 6.89 -11.28 -57.02
CA LYS A 34 5.59 -11.42 -56.34
C LYS A 34 5.70 -11.86 -54.88
N LEU A 35 6.84 -12.44 -54.49
CA LEU A 35 7.10 -12.91 -53.13
C LEU A 35 7.53 -11.80 -52.17
N PHE A 36 7.86 -10.61 -52.69
CA PHE A 36 8.33 -9.50 -51.86
C PHE A 36 7.17 -8.62 -51.39
N ALA A 37 7.20 -8.25 -50.10
CA ALA A 37 6.29 -7.26 -49.56
C ALA A 37 6.50 -5.90 -50.23
N THR A 38 5.40 -5.20 -50.50
CA THR A 38 5.37 -3.83 -50.99
C THR A 38 5.48 -2.84 -49.82
N LYS A 39 5.74 -1.56 -50.13
CA LYS A 39 5.75 -0.51 -49.11
C LYS A 39 4.41 -0.32 -48.42
N ASP A 40 3.31 -0.60 -49.11
CA ASP A 40 1.98 -0.48 -48.55
C ASP A 40 1.70 -1.59 -47.53
N ASP A 41 2.24 -2.80 -47.75
CA ASP A 41 2.14 -3.91 -46.78
C ASP A 41 2.82 -3.57 -45.44
N LEU A 42 3.85 -2.73 -45.46
CA LEU A 42 4.61 -2.36 -44.26
C LEU A 42 3.95 -1.25 -43.42
N LYS A 43 3.00 -0.49 -43.95
CA LYS A 43 2.35 0.64 -43.23
C LYS A 43 1.53 0.21 -42.03
N LEU A 44 1.15 -1.07 -41.95
CA LEU A 44 0.35 -1.63 -40.86
C LEU A 44 1.18 -1.94 -39.60
N PHE A 45 2.52 -1.96 -39.72
CA PHE A 45 3.39 -2.31 -38.60
C PHE A 45 3.73 -1.09 -37.75
N ALA A 46 3.68 -1.27 -36.43
CA ALA A 46 4.15 -0.27 -35.48
C ALA A 46 5.65 0.01 -35.67
N THR A 47 6.02 1.26 -35.54
CA THR A 47 7.39 1.73 -35.59
C THR A 47 8.03 1.67 -34.21
N LYS A 48 9.35 1.87 -34.16
CA LYS A 48 10.07 1.97 -32.88
C LYS A 48 9.61 3.17 -32.05
N ASP A 49 9.21 4.26 -32.72
CA ASP A 49 8.76 5.48 -32.04
C ASP A 49 7.38 5.26 -31.39
N ASP A 50 6.50 4.48 -32.03
CA ASP A 50 5.21 4.07 -31.45
C ASP A 50 5.43 3.28 -30.15
N LEU A 51 6.37 2.33 -30.17
CA LEU A 51 6.72 1.52 -29.01
C LEU A 51 7.39 2.35 -27.90
N ALA A 52 8.23 3.31 -28.26
CA ALA A 52 8.86 4.23 -27.31
C ALA A 52 7.82 5.12 -26.62
N GLY A 53 6.85 5.65 -27.37
CA GLY A 53 5.72 6.40 -26.84
C GLY A 53 4.90 5.58 -25.84
N PHE A 54 4.55 4.35 -26.22
CA PHE A 54 3.81 3.43 -25.35
C PHE A 54 4.58 3.10 -24.06
N ALA A 55 5.89 2.85 -24.15
CA ALA A 55 6.73 2.56 -23.00
C ALA A 55 6.84 3.75 -22.05
N ALA A 56 7.01 4.97 -22.60
CA ALA A 56 7.07 6.19 -21.81
C ALA A 56 5.75 6.47 -21.08
N GLU A 57 4.61 6.35 -21.76
CA GLU A 57 3.30 6.52 -21.16
C GLU A 57 3.04 5.49 -20.06
N THR A 58 3.35 4.22 -20.35
CA THR A 58 3.19 3.12 -19.39
C THR A 58 4.03 3.38 -18.15
N ARG A 59 5.29 3.81 -18.31
CA ARG A 59 6.17 4.17 -17.19
C ARG A 59 5.60 5.31 -16.35
N ALA A 60 5.13 6.39 -16.99
CA ALA A 60 4.53 7.52 -16.28
C ALA A 60 3.27 7.11 -15.48
N ARG A 61 2.46 6.19 -16.02
CA ARG A 61 1.31 5.62 -15.29
C ARG A 61 1.76 4.80 -14.07
N PHE A 62 2.85 4.04 -14.18
CA PHE A 62 3.40 3.31 -13.04
C PHE A 62 4.00 4.24 -11.98
N ASP A 63 4.70 5.31 -12.37
CA ASP A 63 5.26 6.29 -11.42
C ASP A 63 4.15 7.00 -10.63
N THR A 64 3.03 7.35 -11.29
CA THR A 64 1.86 7.92 -10.61
C THR A 64 1.19 6.92 -9.66
N LEU A 65 1.07 5.66 -10.08
CA LEU A 65 0.54 4.59 -9.22
C LEU A 65 1.42 4.36 -8.00
N GLU A 66 2.75 4.34 -8.15
CA GLU A 66 3.70 4.22 -7.05
C GLU A 66 3.52 5.36 -6.03
N ALA A 67 3.39 6.60 -6.51
CA ALA A 67 3.16 7.75 -5.65
C ALA A 67 1.84 7.65 -4.84
N VAL A 68 0.76 7.17 -5.49
CA VAL A 68 -0.53 6.93 -4.82
C VAL A 68 -0.40 5.84 -3.76
N VAL A 69 0.20 4.70 -4.12
CA VAL A 69 0.39 3.57 -3.19
C VAL A 69 1.20 4.02 -1.98
N ARG A 70 2.33 4.71 -2.20
CA ARG A 70 3.16 5.23 -1.11
C ARG A 70 2.39 6.17 -0.19
N ARG A 71 1.60 7.10 -0.75
CA ARG A 71 0.77 8.02 0.05
C ARG A 71 -0.26 7.27 0.88
N GLN A 72 -0.95 6.30 0.28
CA GLN A 72 -1.94 5.48 0.97
C GLN A 72 -1.30 4.64 2.08
N THR A 73 -0.15 4.02 1.82
CA THR A 73 0.60 3.28 2.85
C THR A 73 0.94 4.17 4.03
N MET A 74 1.43 5.39 3.80
CA MET A 74 1.74 6.33 4.88
C MET A 74 0.49 6.74 5.68
N ALA A 75 -0.63 7.00 5.01
CA ALA A 75 -1.90 7.30 5.69
C ALA A 75 -2.35 6.14 6.61
N ILE A 76 -2.32 4.90 6.09
CA ILE A 76 -2.70 3.71 6.87
C ILE A 76 -1.79 3.52 8.10
N VAL A 77 -0.49 3.76 7.96
CA VAL A 77 0.47 3.64 9.07
C VAL A 77 0.18 4.71 10.14
N ASN A 78 -0.08 5.94 9.74
CA ASN A 78 -0.40 7.02 10.68
C ASN A 78 -1.74 6.76 11.40
N ASP A 79 -2.80 6.40 10.66
CA ASP A 79 -4.10 6.07 11.25
C ASP A 79 -4.01 4.87 12.21
N ARG A 80 -3.09 3.93 11.95
CA ARG A 80 -2.82 2.82 12.86
C ARG A 80 -2.12 3.30 14.13
N ALA A 81 -1.12 4.17 14.01
CA ALA A 81 -0.42 4.74 15.17
C ALA A 81 -1.37 5.54 16.08
N ASP A 82 -2.23 6.36 15.50
CA ASP A 82 -3.22 7.15 16.25
C ASP A 82 -4.21 6.25 16.99
N ARG A 83 -4.69 5.18 16.34
CA ARG A 83 -5.57 4.18 16.96
C ARG A 83 -4.88 3.43 18.10
N ASP A 84 -3.62 3.06 17.93
CA ASP A 84 -2.86 2.37 18.96
C ASP A 84 -2.62 3.29 20.19
N SER A 85 -2.31 4.57 19.96
CA SER A 85 -2.20 5.57 21.04
C SER A 85 -3.50 5.71 21.82
N PHE A 86 -4.62 5.90 21.12
CA PHE A 86 -5.94 6.01 21.77
C PHE A 86 -6.32 4.73 22.53
N ARG A 87 -5.98 3.56 21.98
CA ARG A 87 -6.20 2.27 22.66
C ARG A 87 -5.43 2.19 23.99
N GLU A 88 -4.17 2.61 24.01
CA GLU A 88 -3.36 2.60 25.23
C GLU A 88 -3.90 3.58 26.30
N GLU A 89 -4.38 4.75 25.88
CA GLU A 89 -5.06 5.69 26.78
C GLU A 89 -6.31 5.07 27.40
N LEU A 90 -7.16 4.40 26.61
CA LEU A 90 -8.34 3.71 27.11
C LEU A 90 -8.00 2.58 28.08
N ILE A 91 -6.98 1.76 27.77
CA ILE A 91 -6.52 0.69 28.65
C ILE A 91 -6.03 1.27 29.99
N SER A 92 -5.26 2.36 29.95
CA SER A 92 -4.80 3.07 31.15
C SER A 92 -5.97 3.58 31.99
N MET A 93 -6.98 4.18 31.34
CA MET A 93 -8.18 4.68 32.01
C MET A 93 -8.95 3.55 32.69
N ILE A 94 -9.20 2.44 32.01
CA ILE A 94 -9.91 1.27 32.56
C ILE A 94 -9.15 0.71 33.77
N LYS A 95 -7.84 0.49 33.65
CA LYS A 95 -7.01 0.03 34.78
C LYS A 95 -7.10 0.96 35.99
N THR A 96 -7.13 2.27 35.75
CA THR A 96 -7.26 3.28 36.81
C THR A 96 -8.67 3.28 37.42
N MET A 97 -9.71 3.02 36.64
CA MET A 97 -11.08 2.87 37.14
C MET A 97 -11.25 1.60 37.97
N ASP A 98 -10.72 0.47 37.50
CA ASP A 98 -10.77 -0.81 38.20
C ASP A 98 -10.04 -0.73 39.55
N SER A 99 -8.86 -0.10 39.57
CA SER A 99 -8.11 0.12 40.82
C SER A 99 -8.90 0.97 41.82
N ARG A 100 -9.59 2.03 41.34
CA ARG A 100 -10.45 2.87 42.18
C ARG A 100 -11.67 2.10 42.70
N ASN A 101 -12.27 1.25 41.87
CA ASN A 101 -13.42 0.45 42.26
C ASN A 101 -13.04 -0.62 43.29
N ALA A 102 -11.90 -1.28 43.11
CA ALA A 102 -11.34 -2.23 44.08
C ALA A 102 -11.10 -1.54 45.43
N ALA A 103 -10.40 -0.40 45.44
CA ALA A 103 -10.14 0.36 46.67
C ALA A 103 -11.43 0.81 47.38
N ARG A 104 -12.47 1.18 46.62
CA ARG A 104 -13.79 1.52 47.18
C ARG A 104 -14.49 0.31 47.80
N ALA A 105 -14.41 -0.85 47.15
CA ALA A 105 -14.98 -2.09 47.68
C ALA A 105 -14.29 -2.50 48.98
N ASP A 106 -12.96 -2.44 49.04
CA ASP A 106 -12.18 -2.73 50.24
C ASP A 106 -12.54 -1.79 51.39
N ALA A 107 -12.61 -0.48 51.12
CA ALA A 107 -12.99 0.51 52.12
C ALA A 107 -14.42 0.30 52.65
N PHE A 108 -15.36 -0.06 51.77
CA PHE A 108 -16.73 -0.39 52.16
C PHE A 108 -16.77 -1.60 53.09
N MET A 109 -16.10 -2.70 52.71
CA MET A 109 -16.04 -3.91 53.53
C MET A 109 -15.40 -3.64 54.90
N SER A 110 -14.30 -2.89 54.94
CA SER A 110 -13.64 -2.52 56.19
C SER A 110 -14.56 -1.71 57.11
N ASN A 111 -15.34 -0.77 56.55
CA ASN A 111 -16.27 0.02 57.34
C ASN A 111 -17.45 -0.82 57.85
N THR A 112 -17.99 -1.74 57.04
CA THR A 112 -19.05 -2.67 57.45
C THR A 112 -18.60 -3.53 58.63
N LEU A 113 -17.41 -4.16 58.53
CA LEU A 113 -16.86 -4.96 59.62
C LEU A 113 -16.64 -4.16 60.91
N ARG A 114 -16.19 -2.90 60.78
CA ARG A 114 -16.02 -2.01 61.93
C ARG A 114 -17.38 -1.71 62.59
N VAL A 115 -18.40 -1.40 61.80
CA VAL A 115 -19.76 -1.12 62.31
C VAL A 115 -20.35 -2.36 62.98
N ASP A 116 -20.18 -3.55 62.40
CA ASP A 116 -20.65 -4.80 63.00
C ASP A 116 -19.98 -5.07 64.35
N HIS A 117 -18.66 -4.89 64.42
CA HIS A 117 -17.91 -5.01 65.67
C HIS A 117 -18.40 -4.00 66.73
N ASP A 118 -18.58 -2.73 66.36
CA ASP A 118 -19.07 -1.69 67.25
C ASP A 118 -20.50 -2.01 67.75
N ASN A 119 -21.36 -2.55 66.88
CA ASN A 119 -22.71 -2.99 67.24
C ASN A 119 -22.70 -4.14 68.25
N ILE A 120 -21.83 -5.14 68.08
CA ILE A 120 -21.68 -6.26 69.05
C ILE A 120 -21.31 -5.73 70.44
N LEU A 121 -20.35 -4.80 70.52
CA LEU A 121 -19.95 -4.19 71.78
C LEU A 121 -21.08 -3.38 72.41
N LEU A 122 -21.86 -2.65 71.61
CA LEU A 122 -23.01 -1.88 72.09
C LEU A 122 -24.09 -2.80 72.67
N VAL A 123 -24.38 -3.93 72.03
CA VAL A 123 -25.34 -4.93 72.55
C VAL A 123 -24.89 -5.45 73.91
N HIS A 124 -23.63 -5.90 74.05
CA HIS A 124 -23.12 -6.38 75.34
C HIS A 124 -23.17 -5.31 76.44
N ARG A 125 -22.86 -4.05 76.09
CA ARG A 125 -22.98 -2.93 77.02
C ARG A 125 -24.43 -2.64 77.41
N MET A 126 -25.37 -2.77 76.47
CA MET A 126 -26.80 -2.62 76.74
C MET A 126 -27.29 -3.69 77.71
N ASP A 127 -26.97 -4.97 77.46
CA ASP A 127 -27.33 -6.09 78.35
C ASP A 127 -26.84 -5.84 79.78
N THR A 128 -25.61 -5.31 79.92
CA THR A 128 -25.02 -4.95 81.22
C THR A 128 -25.80 -3.83 81.91
N VAL A 129 -26.23 -2.80 81.16
CA VAL A 129 -27.02 -1.69 81.70
C VAL A 129 -28.42 -2.15 82.07
N GLU A 130 -29.09 -2.93 81.23
CA GLU A 130 -30.42 -3.51 81.50
C GLU A 130 -30.41 -4.35 82.78
N GLY A 131 -29.39 -5.21 82.96
CA GLY A 131 -29.21 -5.98 84.18
C GLY A 131 -29.06 -5.10 85.43
N ARG A 132 -28.35 -3.97 85.32
CA ARG A 132 -28.20 -3.00 86.43
C ARG A 132 -29.51 -2.26 86.73
N VAL A 133 -30.26 -1.87 85.70
CA VAL A 133 -31.56 -1.21 85.86
C VAL A 133 -32.54 -2.15 86.54
N ALA A 134 -32.66 -3.40 86.08
CA ALA A 134 -33.53 -4.40 86.70
C ALA A 134 -33.17 -4.67 88.17
N ALA A 135 -31.88 -4.64 88.53
CA ALA A 135 -31.43 -4.77 89.92
C ALA A 135 -31.80 -3.56 90.80
N LEU A 136 -31.80 -2.36 90.24
CA LEU A 136 -32.25 -1.14 90.94
C LEU A 136 -33.76 -1.14 91.14
N GLU A 137 -34.54 -1.49 90.10
CA GLU A 137 -36.00 -1.57 90.17
C GLU A 137 -36.48 -2.54 91.27
N ARG A 138 -35.78 -3.67 91.46
CA ARG A 138 -36.06 -4.64 92.54
C ARG A 138 -35.70 -4.13 93.95
N ARG A 139 -34.88 -3.08 94.06
CA ARG A 139 -34.40 -2.50 95.34
C ARG A 139 -35.16 -1.24 95.74
N THR A 140 -35.90 -0.63 94.82
CA THR A 140 -36.86 0.44 95.12
C THR A 140 -38.10 -0.17 95.80
N PRO A 141 -38.47 0.26 97.02
CA PRO A 141 -39.64 -0.25 97.76
C PRO A 141 -40.97 0.18 97.15
#